data_AF-A0A2E1MXY8-F1
#
_entry.id   AF-A0A2E1MXY8-F1
#
_cell.length_a   1.000
_cell.length_b   1.000
_cell.length_c   1.000
_cell.angle_alpha   90.00
_cell.angle_beta   90.00
_cell.angle_gamma   90.00
#
_symmetry.space_group_name_H-M   'P 1'
#
loop_
_entity.id
_entity.type
_entity.pdbx_description
1 polymer ?
#
loop_
_entity_poly.entity_id
_entity_poly.type
_entity_poly.pdbx_seq_one_letter_code
_entity_poly.pdbx_strand_id
1 'polypeptide(L)'
;MIYYKKSIFYFYVSLIFCVSLIPSSSVKRIHVLGIDKFIHLFEFFCLAYLFEACFVQKRISSYLLIFMIPFIDEYLIQRISGRNVDHWDLIFNIIGLCLGITIKRYFDKKN
;
A
#
# COMPACT_ATOMS: atom_id res chain seq x y z
N MET A 1 7.22 0.14 -23.83
CA MET A 1 7.27 1.10 -22.71
C MET A 1 6.17 0.90 -21.64
N ILE A 2 4.95 0.43 -22.00
CA ILE A 2 3.84 0.21 -21.04
C ILE A 2 4.12 -0.93 -20.04
N TYR A 3 4.75 -2.02 -20.50
CA TYR A 3 5.00 -3.20 -19.67
C TYR A 3 5.92 -2.91 -18.47
N TYR A 4 7.01 -2.16 -18.67
CA TYR A 4 7.95 -1.81 -17.61
C TYR A 4 7.29 -1.01 -16.47
N LYS A 5 6.33 -0.12 -16.80
CA LYS A 5 5.58 0.66 -15.80
C LYS A 5 4.76 -0.25 -14.89
N LYS A 6 4.06 -1.23 -15.47
CA LYS A 6 3.28 -2.20 -14.67
C LYS A 6 4.19 -3.10 -13.82
N SER A 7 5.36 -3.48 -14.33
CA SER A 7 6.35 -4.24 -13.55
C SER A 7 6.80 -3.50 -12.29
N ILE A 8 6.97 -2.18 -12.34
CA ILE A 8 7.29 -1.36 -11.15
C ILE A 8 6.19 -1.49 -10.09
N PHE A 9 4.93 -1.40 -10.50
CA PHE A 9 3.80 -1.54 -9.57
C PHE A 9 3.79 -2.92 -8.91
N TYR A 10 3.92 -4.00 -9.69
CA TYR A 10 3.93 -5.36 -9.12
C TYR A 10 5.13 -5.60 -8.22
N PHE A 11 6.30 -5.09 -8.59
CA PHE A 11 7.49 -5.13 -7.75
C PHE A 11 7.26 -4.41 -6.42
N TYR A 12 6.63 -3.23 -6.45
CA TYR A 12 6.28 -2.50 -5.24
C TYR A 12 5.32 -3.29 -4.34
N VAL A 13 4.27 -3.90 -4.89
CA VAL A 13 3.37 -4.79 -4.13
C VAL A 13 4.14 -5.96 -3.49
N SER A 14 5.06 -6.58 -4.24
CA SER A 14 5.91 -7.65 -3.69
C SER A 14 6.78 -7.15 -2.54
N LEU A 15 7.32 -5.94 -2.62
CA LEU A 15 8.10 -5.34 -1.54
C LEU A 15 7.26 -5.15 -0.27
N ILE A 16 6.04 -4.61 -0.38
CA ILE A 16 5.11 -4.47 0.76
C ILE A 16 4.95 -5.82 1.47
N PHE A 17 4.57 -6.86 0.72
CA PHE A 17 4.35 -8.18 1.31
C PHE A 17 5.63 -8.80 1.91
N CYS A 18 6.78 -8.63 1.24
CA CYS A 18 8.06 -9.12 1.78
C CYS A 18 8.42 -8.44 3.10
N VAL A 19 8.15 -7.14 3.24
CA VAL A 19 8.38 -6.40 4.49
C VAL A 19 7.39 -6.83 5.57
N SER A 20 6.10 -6.97 5.24
CA SER A 20 5.06 -7.43 6.17
C SER A 20 5.25 -8.88 6.65
N LEU A 21 5.99 -9.70 5.89
CA LEU A 21 6.38 -11.05 6.28
C LEU A 21 7.46 -11.08 7.37
N ILE A 22 8.13 -9.96 7.65
CA ILE A 22 9.17 -9.88 8.68
C ILE A 22 8.50 -9.99 10.07
N PRO A 23 8.83 -11.01 10.88
CA PRO A 23 8.23 -11.20 12.19
C PRO A 23 8.55 -10.03 13.12
N SER A 24 7.59 -9.62 13.95
CA SER A 24 7.77 -8.53 14.92
C SER A 24 8.90 -8.79 15.92
N SER A 25 9.21 -10.06 16.20
CA SER A 25 10.32 -10.48 17.08
C SER A 25 11.70 -10.17 16.51
N SER A 26 11.83 -10.01 15.19
CA SER A 26 13.10 -9.76 14.51
C SER A 26 13.46 -8.27 14.41
N VAL A 27 12.52 -7.37 14.70
CA VAL A 27 12.67 -5.93 14.56
C VAL A 27 12.78 -5.29 15.95
N LYS A 28 13.78 -4.43 16.16
CA LYS A 28 13.87 -3.63 17.40
C LYS A 28 12.64 -2.73 17.50
N ARG A 29 11.95 -2.75 18.64
CA ARG A 29 10.79 -1.87 18.87
C ARG A 29 11.24 -0.42 18.80
N ILE A 30 10.84 0.27 17.73
CA ILE A 30 10.96 1.72 17.63
C ILE A 30 9.80 2.29 18.45
N HIS A 31 10.09 2.85 19.62
CA HIS A 31 9.10 3.41 20.55
C HIS A 31 8.59 4.81 20.15
N VAL A 32 8.64 5.17 18.86
CA VAL A 32 8.08 6.45 18.40
C VAL A 32 6.59 6.24 18.17
N LEU A 33 5.79 6.77 19.09
CA LEU A 33 4.33 6.72 19.02
C LEU A 33 3.83 7.24 17.65
N GLY A 34 3.06 6.41 16.96
CA GLY A 34 2.40 6.76 15.70
C GLY A 34 3.26 6.70 14.43
N ILE A 35 4.57 6.46 14.52
CA ILE A 35 5.42 6.36 13.30
C ILE A 35 5.01 5.19 12.42
N ASP A 36 4.61 4.09 13.04
CA ASP A 36 4.07 2.89 12.40
C ASP A 36 2.86 3.22 11.51
N LYS A 37 1.90 3.98 12.04
CA LYS A 37 0.70 4.41 11.29
C LYS A 37 1.04 5.34 10.13
N PHE A 38 2.05 6.19 10.30
CA PHE A 38 2.54 7.06 9.23
C PHE A 38 3.22 6.27 8.11
N ILE A 39 3.98 5.22 8.46
CA ILE A 39 4.60 4.31 7.48
C ILE A 39 3.52 3.61 6.67
N HIS A 40 2.51 3.03 7.33
CA HIS A 40 1.36 2.40 6.70
C HIS A 40 0.63 3.35 5.73
N LEU A 41 0.35 4.58 6.16
CA LEU A 41 -0.25 5.60 5.30
C LEU A 41 0.63 5.91 4.08
N PHE A 42 1.93 6.13 4.29
CA PHE A 42 2.85 6.51 3.22
C PHE A 42 3.08 5.38 2.22
N GLU A 43 3.20 4.15 2.69
CA GLU A 43 3.38 2.95 1.88
C GLU A 43 2.22 2.77 0.89
N PHE A 44 0.99 2.85 1.40
CA PHE A 44 -0.22 2.71 0.58
C PHE A 44 -0.53 3.96 -0.24
N PHE A 45 -0.12 5.15 0.21
CA PHE A 45 -0.10 6.35 -0.64
C PHE A 45 0.73 6.14 -1.90
N CYS A 46 1.97 5.66 -1.75
CA CYS A 46 2.86 5.36 -2.87
C CYS A 46 2.28 4.27 -3.78
N LEU A 47 1.67 3.22 -3.21
CA LEU A 47 1.00 2.15 -3.97
C LEU A 47 -0.09 2.72 -4.89
N ALA A 48 -0.99 3.54 -4.34
CA ALA A 48 -2.07 4.17 -5.08
C ALA A 48 -1.57 5.17 -6.13
N TYR A 49 -0.56 5.97 -5.80
CA TYR A 49 0.06 6.90 -6.73
C TYR A 49 0.68 6.16 -7.93
N LEU A 50 1.43 5.08 -7.66
CA LEU A 50 2.00 4.21 -8.70
C LEU A 50 0.94 3.53 -9.55
N PHE A 51 -0.15 3.06 -8.94
CA PHE A 51 -1.28 2.50 -9.68
C PHE A 51 -1.86 3.50 -10.68
N GLU A 52 -2.14 4.73 -10.23
CA GLU A 52 -2.66 5.78 -11.10
C GLU A 52 -1.66 6.15 -12.21
N ALA A 53 -0.35 6.14 -11.92
CA ALA A 53 0.71 6.43 -12.89
C ALA A 53 0.97 5.31 -13.92
N CYS A 54 0.82 4.04 -13.53
CA CYS A 54 1.25 2.89 -14.33
C CYS A 54 0.11 2.25 -15.15
N PHE A 55 -1.15 2.40 -14.71
CA PHE A 55 -2.31 1.86 -15.40
C PHE A 55 -3.02 2.96 -16.19
N VAL A 56 -3.00 2.86 -17.52
CA VAL A 56 -3.66 3.84 -18.42
C VAL A 56 -5.18 3.66 -18.43
N GLN A 57 -5.64 2.42 -18.60
CA GLN A 57 -7.06 2.08 -18.57
C GLN A 57 -7.40 1.47 -17.21
N LYS A 58 -8.18 2.21 -16.43
CA LYS A 58 -8.57 1.83 -15.07
C LYS A 58 -10.08 1.58 -15.05
N ARG A 59 -10.49 0.35 -14.73
CA ARG A 59 -11.90 -0.03 -14.54
C ARG A 59 -12.24 -0.03 -13.07
N ILE A 60 -13.52 0.00 -12.72
CA ILE A 60 -13.97 -0.13 -11.32
C ILE A 60 -13.39 -1.38 -10.65
N SER A 61 -13.29 -2.49 -11.39
CA SER A 61 -12.65 -3.72 -10.93
C SER A 61 -11.17 -3.55 -10.57
N SER A 62 -10.44 -2.69 -11.28
CA SER A 62 -9.04 -2.39 -10.94
C SER A 62 -8.91 -1.64 -9.61
N TYR A 63 -9.87 -0.75 -9.31
CA TYR A 63 -9.92 -0.09 -8.00
C TYR A 63 -10.28 -1.07 -6.89
N LEU A 64 -11.24 -1.97 -7.13
CA LEU A 64 -11.57 -3.02 -6.15
C LEU A 64 -10.34 -3.87 -5.83
N LEU A 65 -9.55 -4.26 -6.83
CA LEU A 65 -8.33 -5.04 -6.62
C LEU A 65 -7.29 -4.32 -5.76
N ILE A 66 -7.02 -3.03 -6.00
CA ILE A 66 -6.05 -2.29 -5.19
C ILE A 66 -6.55 -2.07 -3.76
N PHE A 67 -7.86 -1.86 -3.57
CA PHE A 67 -8.45 -1.75 -2.24
C PHE A 67 -8.47 -3.08 -1.48
N MET A 68 -8.33 -4.23 -2.15
CA MET A 68 -8.16 -5.53 -1.47
C MET A 68 -6.74 -5.76 -0.93
N ILE A 69 -5.72 -5.12 -1.51
CA ILE A 69 -4.32 -5.28 -1.09
C ILE A 69 -4.11 -5.02 0.42
N PRO A 70 -4.59 -3.91 1.03
CA PRO A 70 -4.40 -3.69 2.46
C PRO A 70 -5.12 -4.73 3.33
N PHE A 71 -6.25 -5.29 2.88
CA PHE A 71 -6.91 -6.38 3.61
C PHE A 71 -6.10 -7.67 3.54
N ILE A 72 -5.51 -7.97 2.38
CA ILE A 72 -4.62 -9.12 2.21
C ILE A 72 -3.38 -8.94 3.08
N ASP A 73 -2.76 -7.76 3.06
CA ASP A 73 -1.59 -7.48 3.89
C ASP A 73 -1.90 -7.68 5.39
N GLU A 74 -2.93 -6.99 5.88
CA GLU A 74 -3.27 -6.96 7.30
C GLU A 74 -3.79 -8.30 7.83
N TYR A 75 -4.75 -8.93 7.14
CA TYR A 75 -5.42 -10.11 7.67
C TYR A 75 -4.78 -11.44 7.26
N LEU A 76 -4.05 -11.46 6.13
CA LEU A 76 -3.40 -12.68 5.63
C LEU A 76 -1.90 -12.63 5.86
N ILE A 77 -1.19 -11.63 5.32
CA ILE A 77 0.28 -11.62 5.33
C ILE A 77 0.84 -11.41 6.74
N GLN A 78 0.35 -10.40 7.46
CA GLN A 78 0.78 -10.15 8.84
C GLN A 78 0.43 -11.30 9.79
N ARG A 79 -0.71 -11.95 9.58
CA ARG A 79 -1.08 -13.15 10.33
C ARG A 79 -0.11 -14.30 10.07
N ILE A 80 0.34 -14.48 8.83
CA ILE A 80 1.36 -15.48 8.47
C ILE A 80 2.72 -15.18 9.15
N SER A 81 3.09 -13.90 9.28
CA SER A 81 4.33 -13.50 9.96
C SER A 81 4.27 -13.54 11.49
N GLY A 82 3.11 -13.90 12.06
CA GLY A 82 2.89 -13.93 13.51
C GLY A 82 2.76 -12.54 14.13
N ARG A 83 2.50 -11.50 13.32
CA ARG A 83 2.15 -10.16 13.81
C ARG A 83 0.68 -10.11 14.19
N ASN A 84 0.37 -9.23 15.14
CA ASN A 84 -1.03 -8.96 15.50
C ASN A 84 -1.65 -8.03 14.47
N VAL A 85 -2.88 -8.34 14.09
CA VAL A 85 -3.74 -7.48 13.28
C VAL A 85 -4.07 -6.21 14.06
N ASP A 86 -3.88 -5.05 13.45
CA ASP A 86 -4.28 -3.75 13.97
C ASP A 86 -5.21 -3.04 12.98
N HIS A 87 -6.47 -2.86 13.39
CA HIS A 87 -7.46 -2.17 12.58
C HIS A 87 -7.10 -0.72 12.28
N TRP A 88 -6.26 -0.09 13.10
CA TRP A 88 -5.76 1.25 12.80
C TRP A 88 -4.80 1.22 11.61
N ASP A 89 -3.97 0.19 11.44
CA ASP A 89 -3.12 0.06 10.25
C ASP A 89 -3.95 -0.04 8.99
N LEU A 90 -5.00 -0.86 9.01
CA LEU A 90 -5.94 -0.94 7.89
C LEU A 90 -6.56 0.42 7.53
N ILE A 91 -6.97 1.20 8.53
CA ILE A 91 -7.55 2.54 8.30
C ILE A 91 -6.52 3.47 7.66
N PHE A 92 -5.29 3.51 8.19
CA PHE A 92 -4.22 4.35 7.64
C PHE A 92 -3.80 3.91 6.23
N ASN A 93 -3.79 2.60 5.95
CA ASN A 93 -3.58 2.04 4.61
C ASN A 93 -4.66 2.55 3.63
N ILE A 94 -5.94 2.49 4.01
CA ILE A 94 -7.07 2.96 3.19
C ILE A 94 -6.99 4.48 2.95
N ILE A 95 -6.65 5.27 3.99
CA ILE A 95 -6.44 6.72 3.85
C ILE A 95 -5.31 7.00 2.87
N GLY A 96 -4.18 6.28 3.00
CA GLY A 96 -3.06 6.34 2.07
C GLY A 96 -3.50 6.10 0.62
N LEU A 97 -4.25 5.02 0.36
CA LEU A 97 -4.79 4.74 -0.96
C LEU A 97 -5.63 5.89 -1.53
N CYS A 98 -6.58 6.40 -0.73
CA CYS A 98 -7.45 7.50 -1.15
C CYS A 98 -6.67 8.78 -1.47
N LEU A 99 -5.67 9.12 -0.64
CA LEU A 99 -4.82 10.30 -0.85
C LEU A 99 -3.94 10.15 -2.10
N GLY A 100 -3.32 8.98 -2.30
CA GLY A 100 -2.48 8.70 -3.46
C GLY A 100 -3.24 8.83 -4.77
N ILE A 101 -4.46 8.28 -4.82
CA ILE A 101 -5.37 8.41 -5.96
C ILE A 101 -5.72 9.88 -6.21
N THR A 102 -6.17 10.58 -5.17
CA THR A 102 -6.67 11.96 -5.27
C THR A 102 -5.57 12.91 -5.71
N ILE A 103 -4.39 12.82 -5.10
CA ILE A 103 -3.24 13.68 -5.40
C ILE A 103 -2.73 13.43 -6.81
N LYS A 104 -2.58 12.17 -7.25
CA LYS A 104 -2.12 11.88 -8.60
C LYS A 104 -3.08 12.44 -9.66
N ARG A 105 -4.38 12.25 -9.47
CA ARG A 105 -5.41 12.81 -10.37
C ARG A 105 -5.44 14.33 -10.37
N TYR A 106 -5.19 14.97 -9.23
CA TYR A 106 -5.09 16.43 -9.18
C TYR A 106 -3.94 16.94 -10.06
N PHE A 107 -2.75 16.33 -9.99
CA PHE A 107 -1.63 16.70 -10.83
C PHE A 107 -1.85 16.37 -12.31
N ASP A 108 -2.53 15.27 -12.63
CA ASP A 108 -2.84 14.90 -14.03
C ASP A 108 -3.86 15.82 -14.68
N LYS A 109 -4.74 16.46 -13.90
CA LYS A 109 -5.68 17.47 -14.41
C LYS A 109 -5.04 18.83 -14.67
N LYS A 110 -3.89 19.11 -14.03
CA LYS A 110 -3.22 20.41 -14.10
C LYS A 110 -2.23 20.51 -15.27
N ASN A 111 -1.76 19.37 -15.76
CA ASN A 111 -0.88 19.26 -16.92
C ASN A 111 -1.68 18.96 -18.20
#